data_AF-A0AAU4QVG6-F1
#
_entry.id   AF-A0AAU4QVG6-F1
#
_cell.length_a   1.000
_cell.length_b   1.000
_cell.length_c   1.000
_cell.angle_alpha   90.00
_cell.angle_beta   90.00
_cell.angle_gamma   90.00
#
_symmetry.space_group_name_H-M   'P 1'
#
loop_
_entity.id
_entity.type
_entity.pdbx_description
1 polymer ?
#
loop_
_entity_poly.entity_id
_entity_poly.type
_entity_poly.pdbx_seq_one_letter_code
_entity_poly.pdbx_strand_id
1 'polypeptide(L)'
;MRLRQVIALTALLGLVCVPAHADDVRDIIRDTLAPNDGWAAADGGTTGGSNADDAHVFTVRNRSELVRALDGGSSTPKTIRVAGTIEGLLDITNASDLVKSWNGTGLHQSGTLWGSPRTESGGGYPVDLLAIHNAHNSGSERDLTADVGWTPTLHTKIDSAATADRAVAHGAGAGRIP
;
A
#
# COMPACT_ATOMS: atom_id res chain seq x y z
N MET A 1 16.94 -17.82 -79.38
CA MET A 1 15.57 -17.48 -78.98
C MET A 1 15.59 -17.08 -77.51
N ARG A 2 14.99 -15.93 -77.17
CA ARG A 2 14.91 -15.36 -75.81
C ARG A 2 13.71 -15.94 -75.06
N LEU A 3 13.85 -16.32 -73.79
CA LEU A 3 12.79 -16.33 -72.77
C LEU A 3 13.46 -16.58 -71.40
N ARG A 4 13.73 -15.57 -70.57
CA ARG A 4 12.86 -14.94 -69.55
C ARG A 4 12.22 -15.92 -68.56
N GLN A 5 12.41 -15.62 -67.26
CA GLN A 5 11.62 -15.95 -66.06
C GLN A 5 12.30 -16.94 -65.08
N VAL A 6 12.27 -16.80 -63.74
CA VAL A 6 11.84 -15.77 -62.77
C VAL A 6 12.54 -16.14 -61.46
N ILE A 7 13.00 -15.13 -60.71
CA ILE A 7 13.55 -15.22 -59.35
C ILE A 7 12.43 -15.60 -58.38
N ALA A 8 12.68 -16.55 -57.47
CA ALA A 8 11.98 -16.63 -56.19
C ALA A 8 12.97 -17.05 -55.10
N LEU A 9 13.61 -16.06 -54.49
CA LEU A 9 14.40 -16.22 -53.27
C LEU A 9 13.43 -16.07 -52.09
N THR A 10 12.95 -17.18 -51.55
CA THR A 10 12.10 -17.19 -50.35
C THR A 10 12.99 -16.94 -49.13
N ALA A 11 13.02 -15.70 -48.64
CA ALA A 11 13.65 -15.35 -47.37
C ALA A 11 12.78 -15.87 -46.21
N LEU A 12 13.24 -16.93 -45.55
CA LEU A 12 12.63 -17.45 -44.32
C LEU A 12 13.07 -16.55 -43.15
N LEU A 13 12.24 -15.56 -42.79
CA LEU A 13 12.42 -14.76 -41.59
C LEU A 13 11.99 -15.60 -40.37
N GLY A 14 12.95 -16.24 -39.71
CA GLY A 14 12.73 -16.89 -38.43
C GLY A 14 12.48 -15.86 -37.33
N LEU A 15 11.22 -15.74 -36.89
CA LEU A 15 10.87 -15.00 -35.68
C LEU A 15 11.43 -15.74 -34.47
N VAL A 16 12.66 -15.39 -34.07
CA VAL A 16 13.20 -15.79 -32.77
C VAL A 16 12.41 -15.03 -31.72
N CYS A 17 11.51 -15.73 -31.02
CA CYS A 17 10.89 -15.24 -29.81
C CYS A 17 11.99 -15.20 -28.73
N VAL A 18 12.70 -14.06 -28.66
CA VAL A 18 13.50 -13.74 -27.48
C VAL A 18 12.49 -13.55 -26.35
N PRO A 19 12.55 -14.30 -25.24
CA PRO A 19 11.77 -13.93 -24.08
C PRO A 19 12.31 -12.57 -23.64
N ALA A 20 11.48 -11.53 -23.78
CA ALA A 20 11.74 -10.26 -23.13
C ALA A 20 11.69 -10.52 -21.62
N HIS A 21 12.83 -10.86 -21.02
CA HIS A 21 13.02 -10.74 -19.59
C HIS A 21 13.15 -9.24 -19.29
N ALA A 22 12.00 -8.56 -19.25
CA ALA A 22 11.79 -7.50 -18.29
C ALA A 22 11.95 -8.17 -16.90
N ASP A 23 12.75 -7.70 -15.95
CA ASP A 23 13.18 -6.34 -15.70
C ASP A 23 14.57 -6.35 -15.04
N ASP A 24 15.44 -5.47 -15.53
CA ASP A 24 16.52 -4.86 -14.77
C ASP A 24 15.87 -3.96 -13.69
N VAL A 25 15.20 -4.57 -12.72
CA VAL A 25 14.78 -3.86 -11.51
C VAL A 25 16.07 -3.49 -10.81
N ARG A 26 16.51 -2.24 -10.97
CA ARG A 26 17.62 -1.69 -10.20
C ARG A 26 17.47 -2.15 -8.75
N ASP A 27 18.51 -2.79 -8.23
CA ASP A 27 18.44 -3.39 -6.90
C ASP A 27 18.50 -2.28 -5.84
N ILE A 28 17.32 -1.71 -5.54
CA ILE A 28 17.16 -0.59 -4.61
C ILE A 28 17.38 -0.97 -3.14
N ILE A 29 17.73 -2.23 -2.84
CA ILE A 29 17.80 -2.74 -1.46
C ILE A 29 18.87 -2.06 -0.61
N ARG A 30 19.82 -1.37 -1.25
CA ARG A 30 20.91 -0.63 -0.60
C ARG A 30 20.78 0.89 -0.73
N ASP A 31 19.77 1.37 -1.44
CA ASP A 31 19.61 2.80 -1.68
C ASP A 31 19.29 3.52 -0.37
N THR A 32 19.88 4.70 -0.22
CA THR A 32 19.60 5.64 0.88
C THR A 32 19.01 6.91 0.31
N LEU A 33 18.29 7.67 1.15
CA LEU A 33 17.78 8.97 0.74
C LEU A 33 18.94 9.91 0.39
N ALA A 34 18.83 10.62 -0.74
CA ALA A 34 19.90 11.50 -1.21
C ALA A 34 20.06 12.73 -0.29
N PRO A 35 21.27 13.30 -0.19
CA PRO A 35 21.47 14.56 0.51
C PRO A 35 20.58 15.67 -0.08
N ASN A 36 19.95 16.46 0.80
CA ASN A 36 19.02 17.54 0.45
C ASN A 36 17.68 17.11 -0.19
N ASP A 37 17.32 15.82 -0.14
CA ASP A 37 16.03 15.34 -0.61
C ASP A 37 14.94 15.47 0.46
N GLY A 38 14.60 16.73 0.76
CA GLY A 38 13.54 17.10 1.70
C GLY A 38 13.90 16.90 3.18
N TRP A 39 12.87 16.98 4.04
CA TRP A 39 13.04 17.00 5.50
C TRP A 39 13.71 15.74 6.07
N ALA A 40 13.46 14.58 5.49
CA ALA A 40 14.03 13.31 5.96
C ALA A 40 15.54 13.16 5.67
N ALA A 41 16.13 14.08 4.89
CA ALA A 41 17.56 14.16 4.63
C ALA A 41 18.34 15.02 5.64
N ALA A 42 17.65 15.71 6.56
CA ALA A 42 18.27 16.52 7.61
C ALA A 42 18.98 15.68 8.69
N ASP A 43 19.91 16.29 9.44
CA ASP A 43 20.51 15.75 10.68
C ASP A 43 21.00 14.28 10.61
N GLY A 44 21.73 13.94 9.54
CA GLY A 44 22.27 12.59 9.33
C GLY A 44 21.47 11.74 8.34
N GLY A 45 20.30 12.23 7.92
CA GLY A 45 19.51 11.66 6.82
C GLY A 45 18.83 10.33 7.14
N THR A 46 18.28 9.70 6.09
CA THR A 46 17.55 8.42 6.20
C THR A 46 18.25 7.33 5.39
N THR A 47 18.77 6.32 6.09
CA THR A 47 19.50 5.20 5.48
C THR A 47 18.78 3.85 5.61
N GLY A 48 17.74 3.77 6.45
CA GLY A 48 16.92 2.58 6.63
C GLY A 48 17.76 1.31 6.89
N GLY A 49 17.47 0.25 6.13
CA GLY A 49 18.16 -1.04 6.18
C GLY A 49 19.38 -1.18 5.26
N SER A 50 19.86 -0.10 4.64
CA SER A 50 20.95 -0.16 3.63
C SER A 50 22.20 -0.92 4.10
N ASN A 51 22.52 -0.87 5.39
CA ASN A 51 23.65 -1.59 6.01
C ASN A 51 23.33 -3.02 6.48
N ALA A 52 22.20 -3.61 6.10
CA ALA A 52 21.86 -4.99 6.45
C ALA A 52 22.94 -5.97 5.97
N ASP A 53 23.36 -6.93 6.79
CA ASP A 53 24.16 -8.03 6.26
C ASP A 53 23.30 -8.97 5.39
N ASP A 54 23.93 -9.91 4.70
CA ASP A 54 23.23 -10.84 3.80
C ASP A 54 22.23 -11.75 4.52
N ALA A 55 22.40 -12.00 5.83
CA ALA A 55 21.46 -12.78 6.62
C ALA A 55 20.18 -11.98 6.96
N HIS A 56 20.20 -10.65 6.83
CA HIS A 56 19.09 -9.75 7.10
C HIS A 56 18.45 -9.15 5.84
N VAL A 57 18.68 -9.78 4.68
CA VAL A 57 17.97 -9.50 3.42
C VAL A 57 16.91 -10.57 3.19
N PHE A 58 15.64 -10.22 3.41
CA PHE A 58 14.51 -11.14 3.33
C PHE A 58 13.68 -10.91 2.08
N THR A 59 13.17 -11.98 1.48
CA THR A 59 12.06 -11.90 0.52
C THR A 59 10.85 -12.55 1.14
N VAL A 60 9.74 -11.80 1.24
CA VAL A 60 8.53 -12.22 1.94
C VAL A 60 7.34 -12.22 0.97
N ARG A 61 6.49 -13.22 1.09
CA ARG A 61 5.29 -13.42 0.25
C ARG A 61 4.00 -13.49 1.05
N ASN A 62 4.09 -13.55 2.37
CA ASN A 62 2.94 -13.63 3.26
C ASN A 62 3.20 -12.95 4.61
N ARG A 63 2.14 -12.81 5.41
CA ARG A 63 2.17 -12.12 6.70
C ARG A 63 3.11 -12.79 7.71
N SER A 64 3.13 -14.12 7.77
CA SER A 64 3.98 -14.84 8.72
C SER A 64 5.47 -14.59 8.44
N GLU A 65 5.86 -14.62 7.17
CA GLU A 65 7.22 -14.31 6.74
C GLU A 65 7.59 -12.86 7.03
N LEU A 66 6.69 -11.91 6.78
CA LEU A 66 6.88 -10.49 7.10
C LEU A 66 7.06 -10.28 8.62
N VAL A 67 6.18 -10.84 9.44
CA VAL A 67 6.26 -10.72 10.91
C VAL A 67 7.58 -11.30 11.43
N ARG A 68 8.00 -12.45 10.90
CA ARG A 68 9.29 -13.05 11.26
C ARG A 68 10.48 -12.17 10.84
N ALA A 69 10.45 -11.62 9.63
CA ALA A 69 11.51 -10.74 9.13
C ALA A 69 11.61 -9.43 9.95
N LEU A 70 10.47 -8.91 10.44
CA LEU A 70 10.44 -7.73 11.31
C LEU A 70 11.07 -7.99 12.69
N ASP A 71 11.10 -9.25 13.14
CA ASP A 71 11.81 -9.68 14.36
C ASP A 71 11.46 -8.81 15.59
N GLY A 72 10.15 -8.62 15.82
CA GLY A 72 9.65 -7.87 16.97
C GLY A 72 10.07 -6.39 17.02
N GLY A 73 10.50 -5.80 15.90
CA GLY A 73 10.98 -4.41 15.86
C GLY A 73 12.45 -4.25 16.25
N SER A 74 13.24 -5.33 16.16
CA SER A 74 14.69 -5.31 16.33
C SER A 74 15.35 -4.20 15.49
N SER A 75 16.30 -3.49 16.11
CA SER A 75 17.04 -2.36 15.51
C SER A 75 18.17 -2.78 14.58
N THR A 76 18.44 -4.09 14.44
CA THR A 76 19.40 -4.61 13.46
C THR A 76 18.98 -4.17 12.05
N PRO A 77 19.86 -3.53 11.25
CA PRO A 77 19.52 -3.14 9.89
C PRO A 77 19.04 -4.34 9.07
N LYS A 78 17.91 -4.18 8.36
CA LYS A 78 17.31 -5.25 7.57
C LYS A 78 16.60 -4.69 6.34
N THR A 79 16.65 -5.45 5.25
CA THR A 79 15.91 -5.15 4.02
C THR A 79 14.89 -6.24 3.75
N ILE A 80 13.64 -5.85 3.54
CA ILE A 80 12.52 -6.77 3.33
C ILE A 80 11.91 -6.51 1.96
N ARG A 81 12.18 -7.40 1.00
CA ARG A 81 11.57 -7.41 -0.32
C ARG A 81 10.20 -8.07 -0.25
N VAL A 82 9.15 -7.34 -0.59
CA VAL A 82 7.79 -7.88 -0.68
C VAL A 82 7.57 -8.40 -2.09
N ALA A 83 7.37 -9.71 -2.21
CA ALA A 83 7.10 -10.38 -3.48
C ALA A 83 5.60 -10.70 -3.60
N GLY A 84 4.87 -9.86 -4.32
CA GLY A 84 3.42 -9.97 -4.49
C GLY A 84 2.64 -9.26 -3.38
N THR A 85 1.38 -9.67 -3.18
CA THR A 85 0.50 -9.06 -2.19
C THR A 85 0.63 -9.76 -0.84
N ILE A 86 0.89 -8.99 0.21
CA ILE A 86 0.77 -9.46 1.59
C ILE A 86 -0.49 -8.85 2.16
N GLU A 87 -1.51 -9.67 2.36
CA GLU A 87 -2.73 -9.27 3.04
C GLU A 87 -2.42 -8.97 4.51
N GLY A 88 -2.41 -7.69 4.87
CA GLY A 88 -2.13 -7.24 6.24
C GLY A 88 -3.32 -7.43 7.19
N LEU A 89 -4.52 -7.54 6.62
CA LEU A 89 -5.81 -7.57 7.31
C LEU A 89 -6.48 -8.94 7.19
N LEU A 90 -5.74 -10.04 7.32
CA LEU A 90 -6.27 -11.41 7.12
C LEU A 90 -7.45 -11.78 8.03
N ASP A 91 -7.73 -10.98 9.07
CA ASP A 91 -8.89 -11.16 9.93
C ASP A 91 -10.00 -10.13 9.69
N ILE A 92 -9.85 -9.18 8.75
CA ILE A 92 -10.87 -8.18 8.41
C ILE A 92 -11.57 -8.56 7.13
N THR A 93 -12.52 -9.48 7.24
CA THR A 93 -13.35 -9.92 6.11
C THR A 93 -14.61 -9.06 5.95
N ASN A 94 -14.94 -8.29 6.99
CA ASN A 94 -16.04 -7.35 7.01
C ASN A 94 -15.73 -6.19 7.98
N ALA A 95 -16.50 -5.10 7.90
CA ALA A 95 -16.27 -3.93 8.74
C ALA A 95 -16.38 -4.20 10.26
N SER A 96 -17.07 -5.25 10.69
CA SER A 96 -17.16 -5.60 12.11
C SER A 96 -15.82 -6.11 12.68
N ASP A 97 -15.00 -6.78 11.89
CA ASP A 97 -13.68 -7.24 12.32
C ASP A 97 -12.71 -6.08 12.53
N LEU A 98 -12.80 -5.03 11.70
CA LEU A 98 -12.06 -3.78 11.85
C LEU A 98 -12.42 -3.08 13.15
N VAL A 99 -13.71 -2.96 13.43
CA VAL A 99 -14.19 -2.27 14.62
C VAL A 99 -13.85 -3.05 15.90
N LYS A 100 -13.86 -4.39 15.88
CA LYS A 100 -13.39 -5.22 17.00
C LYS A 100 -11.90 -5.04 17.31
N SER A 101 -11.07 -4.72 16.30
CA SER A 101 -9.65 -4.43 16.53
C SER A 101 -9.43 -3.14 17.33
N TRP A 102 -10.42 -2.25 17.37
CA TRP A 102 -10.36 -0.99 18.09
C TRP A 102 -10.96 -1.18 19.48
N ASN A 103 -10.12 -1.18 20.51
CA ASN A 103 -10.53 -1.38 21.89
C ASN A 103 -11.24 -0.13 22.46
N GLY A 104 -12.49 0.12 22.08
CA GLY A 104 -13.28 1.30 22.46
C GLY A 104 -14.77 0.99 22.70
N THR A 105 -15.45 1.90 23.41
CA THR A 105 -16.88 1.79 23.76
C THR A 105 -17.78 2.76 22.97
N GLY A 106 -17.19 3.68 22.19
CA GLY A 106 -17.92 4.63 21.36
C GLY A 106 -17.21 4.94 20.04
N LEU A 107 -17.99 5.21 19.00
CA LEU A 107 -17.51 5.59 17.67
C LEU A 107 -18.37 6.72 17.12
N HIS A 108 -17.77 7.91 17.03
CA HIS A 108 -18.32 9.02 16.27
C HIS A 108 -17.67 9.04 14.88
N GLN A 109 -18.49 8.92 13.84
CA GLN A 109 -18.03 8.92 12.43
C GLN A 109 -18.91 9.82 11.57
N SER A 110 -18.35 10.34 10.48
CA SER A 110 -19.10 11.04 9.45
C SER A 110 -18.42 10.89 8.09
N GLY A 111 -19.22 10.67 7.05
CA GLY A 111 -18.72 10.61 5.67
C GLY A 111 -17.75 9.46 5.37
N THR A 112 -17.75 8.38 6.16
CA THR A 112 -16.88 7.22 5.95
C THR A 112 -17.14 6.59 4.58
N LEU A 113 -16.07 6.32 3.84
CA LEU A 113 -16.09 5.59 2.58
C LEU A 113 -15.30 4.28 2.74
N TRP A 114 -15.78 3.19 2.15
CA TRP A 114 -15.05 1.92 2.05
C TRP A 114 -14.67 1.62 0.61
N GLY A 115 -13.46 1.08 0.42
CA GLY A 115 -12.87 0.77 -0.89
C GLY A 115 -12.11 1.95 -1.52
N SER A 116 -11.44 1.69 -2.66
CA SER A 116 -10.67 2.72 -3.38
C SER A 116 -11.55 3.40 -4.43
N PRO A 117 -11.65 4.74 -4.47
CA PRO A 117 -12.38 5.45 -5.53
C PRO A 117 -11.81 5.24 -6.94
N ARG A 118 -10.57 4.73 -7.04
CA ARG A 118 -9.79 4.64 -8.29
C ARG A 118 -9.77 3.27 -8.95
N THR A 119 -10.50 2.27 -8.43
CA THR A 119 -10.66 0.98 -9.15
C THR A 119 -11.60 1.13 -10.35
N GLU A 120 -11.41 0.30 -11.38
CA GLU A 120 -12.22 0.29 -12.62
C GLU A 120 -13.73 0.11 -12.36
N SER A 121 -14.10 -0.43 -11.19
CA SER A 121 -15.48 -0.59 -10.72
C SER A 121 -16.05 0.62 -9.94
N GLY A 122 -15.31 1.73 -9.79
CA GLY A 122 -15.79 2.95 -9.11
C GLY A 122 -15.92 2.83 -7.58
N GLY A 123 -14.95 2.18 -6.93
CA GLY A 123 -15.14 1.37 -5.72
C GLY A 123 -15.21 2.05 -4.35
N GLY A 124 -15.49 3.36 -4.25
CA GLY A 124 -15.70 4.01 -2.96
C GLY A 124 -17.20 4.19 -2.67
N TYR A 125 -17.75 3.48 -1.67
CA TYR A 125 -19.15 3.65 -1.27
C TYR A 125 -19.29 4.06 0.20
N PRO A 126 -20.32 4.86 0.55
CA PRO A 126 -20.54 5.28 1.93
C PRO A 126 -20.87 4.08 2.80
N VAL A 127 -20.27 4.03 3.98
CA VAL A 127 -20.50 2.98 4.98
C VAL A 127 -20.82 3.59 6.33
N ASP A 128 -21.80 3.01 7.01
CA ASP A 128 -22.07 3.30 8.41
C ASP A 128 -21.44 2.19 9.27
N LEU A 129 -20.21 2.44 9.74
CA LEU A 129 -19.46 1.46 10.54
C LEU A 129 -20.13 1.14 11.87
N LEU A 130 -20.78 2.11 12.52
CA LEU A 130 -21.51 1.96 13.77
C LEU A 130 -22.72 1.02 13.57
N ALA A 131 -23.52 1.27 12.54
CA ALA A 131 -24.65 0.39 12.22
C ALA A 131 -24.19 -1.03 11.87
N ILE A 132 -23.13 -1.15 11.04
CA ILE A 132 -22.58 -2.46 10.67
C ILE A 132 -22.04 -3.19 11.89
N HIS A 133 -21.30 -2.52 12.78
CA HIS A 133 -20.74 -3.12 13.98
C HIS A 133 -21.83 -3.61 14.94
N ASN A 134 -22.81 -2.76 15.25
CA ASN A 134 -23.88 -3.11 16.19
C ASN A 134 -24.77 -4.24 15.61
N ALA A 135 -25.06 -4.23 14.31
CA ALA A 135 -25.82 -5.30 13.65
C ALA A 135 -25.13 -6.67 13.75
N HIS A 136 -23.80 -6.72 13.71
CA HIS A 136 -23.03 -7.97 13.81
C HIS A 136 -22.71 -8.40 15.25
N ASN A 137 -22.82 -7.49 16.23
CA ASN A 137 -22.48 -7.76 17.64
C ASN A 137 -23.66 -7.65 18.61
N SER A 138 -24.89 -7.53 18.10
CA SER A 138 -26.11 -7.43 18.89
C SER A 138 -26.26 -8.61 19.86
N GLY A 139 -26.19 -8.35 21.16
CA GLY A 139 -26.33 -9.43 22.16
C GLY A 139 -25.67 -9.22 23.53
N SER A 140 -25.38 -7.98 23.94
CA SER A 140 -24.85 -7.53 25.25
C SER A 140 -23.31 -7.49 25.40
N GLU A 141 -22.86 -6.33 25.91
CA GLU A 141 -21.50 -5.88 26.27
C GLU A 141 -20.60 -5.21 25.21
N ARG A 142 -20.90 -5.25 23.91
CA ARG A 142 -19.99 -4.67 22.87
C ARG A 142 -20.62 -3.72 21.84
N ASP A 143 -21.85 -3.29 22.07
CA ASP A 143 -22.45 -2.26 21.22
C ASP A 143 -21.72 -0.94 21.44
N LEU A 144 -21.36 -0.28 20.34
CA LEU A 144 -20.74 1.03 20.40
C LEU A 144 -21.80 2.11 20.53
N THR A 145 -21.49 3.14 21.31
CA THR A 145 -22.27 4.37 21.37
C THR A 145 -21.83 5.34 20.27
N ALA A 146 -22.77 6.09 19.68
CA ALA A 146 -22.43 7.18 18.75
C ALA A 146 -21.80 8.38 19.46
N ASP A 147 -22.14 8.56 20.73
CA ASP A 147 -21.53 9.58 21.60
C ASP A 147 -20.22 9.03 22.18
N VAL A 148 -19.15 9.81 21.99
CA VAL A 148 -17.80 9.49 22.51
C VAL A 148 -17.46 10.31 23.75
N GLY A 149 -18.36 11.17 24.24
CA GLY A 149 -18.24 11.90 25.51
C GLY A 149 -17.30 13.11 25.49
N TRP A 150 -16.68 13.41 24.36
CA TRP A 150 -15.85 14.61 24.18
C TRP A 150 -15.82 15.07 22.72
N THR A 151 -15.63 16.37 22.51
CA THR A 151 -15.45 16.96 21.19
C THR A 151 -14.01 17.48 21.06
N PRO A 152 -13.25 17.08 20.01
CA PRO A 152 -11.91 17.61 19.79
C PRO A 152 -11.94 19.12 19.54
N THR A 153 -11.07 19.88 20.21
CA THR A 153 -10.95 21.35 20.03
C THR A 153 -9.59 21.78 19.51
N LEU A 154 -8.57 20.91 19.61
CA LEU A 154 -7.20 21.19 19.17
C LEU A 154 -6.90 20.51 17.83
N HIS A 155 -7.61 20.95 16.78
CA HIS A 155 -7.33 20.52 15.42
C HIS A 155 -7.37 21.70 14.47
N THR A 156 -6.64 21.58 13.37
CA THR A 156 -6.75 22.48 12.22
C THR A 156 -7.97 22.08 11.38
N LYS A 157 -8.08 22.57 10.14
CA LYS A 157 -9.17 22.17 9.24
C LYS A 157 -9.18 20.64 9.04
N ILE A 158 -10.34 20.02 9.27
CA ILE A 158 -10.59 18.61 8.92
C ILE A 158 -11.32 18.59 7.57
N ASP A 159 -10.67 18.06 6.54
CA ASP A 159 -11.29 17.86 5.23
C ASP A 159 -12.23 16.65 5.24
N SER A 160 -13.25 16.66 4.35
CA SER A 160 -14.12 15.50 4.19
C SER A 160 -13.36 14.33 3.56
N ALA A 161 -13.74 13.08 3.88
CA ALA A 161 -13.10 11.89 3.34
C ALA A 161 -13.05 11.89 1.79
N ALA A 162 -14.12 12.37 1.13
CA ALA A 162 -14.17 12.52 -0.32
C ALA A 162 -13.19 13.56 -0.89
N THR A 163 -12.83 14.58 -0.10
CA THR A 163 -11.84 15.60 -0.49
C THR A 163 -10.42 15.12 -0.18
N ALA A 164 -10.25 14.40 0.93
CA ALA A 164 -8.97 13.91 1.40
C ALA A 164 -8.25 13.02 0.37
N ASP A 165 -8.96 12.11 -0.31
CA ASP A 165 -8.36 11.26 -1.36
C ASP A 165 -7.70 12.10 -2.47
N ARG A 166 -8.42 13.11 -2.99
CA ARG A 166 -7.87 14.02 -4.01
C ARG A 166 -6.74 14.86 -3.47
N ALA A 167 -6.88 15.43 -2.27
CA ALA A 167 -5.85 16.27 -1.65
C ALA A 167 -4.54 15.50 -1.42
N VAL A 168 -4.63 14.26 -0.92
CA VAL A 168 -3.49 13.36 -0.75
C VAL A 168 -2.88 13.00 -2.11
N ALA A 169 -3.69 12.67 -3.11
CA ALA A 169 -3.16 12.37 -4.45
C ALA A 169 -2.41 13.56 -5.08
N HIS A 170 -2.83 14.79 -4.78
CA HIS A 170 -2.18 16.01 -5.29
C HIS A 170 -0.96 16.45 -4.47
N GLY A 171 -0.93 16.20 -3.16
CA GLY A 171 0.07 16.74 -2.24
C GLY A 171 1.03 15.72 -1.61
N ALA A 172 0.76 14.42 -1.72
CA ALA A 172 1.63 13.38 -1.18
C ALA A 172 2.76 13.03 -2.16
N GLY A 173 3.97 12.84 -1.64
CA GLY A 173 5.17 12.47 -2.39
C GLY A 173 6.32 13.45 -2.17
N ALA A 174 7.53 13.05 -2.58
CA ALA A 174 8.72 13.90 -2.51
C ALA A 174 8.61 15.02 -3.56
N GLY A 175 8.13 16.20 -3.14
CA GLY A 175 8.45 17.46 -3.82
C GLY A 175 7.42 18.02 -4.80
N ARG A 176 6.15 18.14 -4.40
CA ARG A 176 5.26 19.19 -4.98
C ARG A 176 4.47 19.90 -3.89
N ILE A 177 5.20 20.62 -3.03
CA ILE A 177 4.60 21.70 -2.25
C ILE A 177 4.98 22.99 -3.01
N PRO A 178 4.00 23.79 -3.48
CA PRO A 178 4.28 25.06 -4.16
C PRO A 178 5.00 26.07 -3.26
#